data_AF-A0A8H2WN12-F1
#
_entry.id   AF-A0A8H2WN12-F1
#
_cell.length_a   1.000
_cell.length_b   1.000
_cell.length_c   1.000
_cell.angle_alpha   90.00
_cell.angle_beta   90.00
_cell.angle_gamma   90.00
#
_symmetry.space_group_name_H-M   'P 1'
#
loop_
_entity.id
_entity.type
_entity.pdbx_description
1 polymer ?
#
loop_
_entity_poly.entity_id
_entity_poly.type
_entity_poly.pdbx_seq_one_letter_code
_entity_poly.pdbx_strand_id
1 'polypeptide(L)'
;MTTTSVSRTFTYQVLHGYFLQTELKSESGTIGPNPDTFGLIDGDSKTCWSDFKAKITKLQQEAPAGTKYAVCWFGRHGQGWHNVGEAKYGTEEWDAKWSLLDGDGEITWGPDPELTDLGKQQASQAHETWKKELAREDPVPLPTVLFSSPFSRAALTLDITFSGILTHMKDGTGLRPYIMENLREMNGEHTCDKRNPKSRIHEMYPEFDFEPGFTEEDELWTPDHRETVLEIDTRLKLALDEIFGSVLSKNDICKYLIS
;
A
#
# COMPACT_ATOMS: atom_id res chain seq x y z
N MET A 1 -17.01 -27.30 -10.49
CA MET A 1 -17.50 -27.21 -9.10
C MET A 1 -16.99 -25.89 -8.54
N THR A 2 -17.81 -24.86 -8.53
CA THR A 2 -17.49 -23.57 -7.94
C THR A 2 -17.59 -23.70 -6.42
N THR A 3 -16.45 -23.85 -5.75
CA THR A 3 -16.37 -23.68 -4.30
C THR A 3 -16.68 -22.22 -4.00
N THR A 4 -17.90 -21.95 -3.55
CA THR A 4 -18.23 -20.71 -2.84
C THR A 4 -17.33 -20.65 -1.61
N SER A 5 -16.22 -19.94 -1.72
CA SER A 5 -15.40 -19.54 -0.58
C SER A 5 -16.31 -18.74 0.36
N VAL A 6 -16.55 -19.25 1.57
CA VAL A 6 -17.21 -18.47 2.61
C VAL A 6 -16.23 -17.36 2.96
N SER A 7 -16.52 -16.13 2.51
CA SER A 7 -15.72 -14.95 2.87
C SER A 7 -15.64 -14.87 4.40
N ARG A 8 -14.41 -14.96 4.91
CA ARG A 8 -14.14 -14.90 6.34
C ARG A 8 -14.03 -13.44 6.73
N THR A 9 -14.87 -13.02 7.66
CA THR A 9 -14.82 -11.68 8.24
C THR A 9 -13.91 -11.65 9.46
N PHE A 10 -13.10 -10.62 9.58
CA PHE A 10 -12.21 -10.39 10.72
C PHE A 10 -12.53 -9.08 11.44
N THR A 11 -12.06 -8.96 12.68
CA THR A 11 -11.95 -7.69 13.39
C THR A 11 -10.47 -7.33 13.49
N TYR A 12 -10.12 -6.08 13.22
CA TYR A 12 -8.74 -5.61 13.21
C TYR A 12 -8.44 -4.78 14.44
N GLN A 13 -7.28 -5.02 15.04
CA GLN A 13 -6.77 -4.25 16.16
C GLN A 13 -5.27 -4.03 15.97
N VAL A 14 -4.83 -2.79 16.14
CA VAL A 14 -3.41 -2.44 16.18
C VAL A 14 -2.83 -2.84 17.54
N LEU A 15 -1.69 -3.53 17.53
CA LEU A 15 -0.90 -3.77 18.74
C LEU A 15 0.14 -2.67 18.92
N HIS A 16 0.03 -1.94 20.02
CA HIS A 16 0.98 -0.90 20.42
C HIS A 16 2.26 -1.50 21.05
N GLY A 17 3.29 -0.68 21.21
CA GLY A 17 4.56 -1.04 21.87
C GLY A 17 5.63 -1.59 20.93
N TYR A 18 5.42 -1.52 19.62
CA TYR A 18 6.37 -2.01 18.61
C TYR A 18 6.91 -0.89 17.72
N PHE A 19 6.02 -0.09 17.12
CA PHE A 19 6.37 0.93 16.14
C PHE A 19 5.89 2.31 16.60
N LEU A 20 6.75 3.32 16.46
CA LEU A 20 6.48 4.71 16.80
C LEU A 20 5.18 5.23 16.16
N GLN A 21 4.90 4.81 14.91
CA GLN A 21 3.73 5.21 14.12
C GLN A 21 2.40 4.76 14.72
N THR A 22 2.44 3.76 15.60
CA THR A 22 1.25 3.19 16.22
C THR A 22 1.11 3.60 17.69
N GLU A 23 2.03 4.37 18.25
CA GLU A 23 1.96 4.76 19.66
C GLU A 23 0.82 5.75 19.90
N LEU A 24 0.09 5.60 21.01
CA LEU A 24 -1.05 6.46 21.35
C LEU A 24 -0.69 7.94 21.49
N LYS A 25 0.61 8.25 21.67
CA LYS A 25 1.13 9.61 21.82
C LYS A 25 1.75 10.16 20.54
N SER A 26 1.84 9.38 19.46
CA SER A 26 2.42 9.87 18.22
C SER A 26 1.47 10.85 17.54
N GLU A 27 1.97 12.06 17.24
CA GLU A 27 1.24 13.03 16.43
C GLU A 27 1.46 12.73 14.94
N SER A 28 0.38 12.74 14.15
CA SER A 28 0.45 12.48 12.71
C SER A 28 1.42 13.46 12.04
N GLY A 29 2.29 12.93 11.17
CA GLY A 29 3.27 13.73 10.42
C GLY A 29 4.58 14.04 11.14
N THR A 30 4.74 13.71 12.43
CA THR A 30 5.97 14.04 13.19
C THR A 30 7.13 13.07 12.97
N ILE A 31 6.85 11.81 12.67
CA ILE A 31 7.87 10.75 12.50
C ILE A 31 8.55 10.82 11.12
N GLY A 32 7.88 11.43 10.13
CA GLY A 32 8.33 11.44 8.74
C GLY A 32 8.13 10.11 8.00
N PRO A 33 8.44 10.05 6.69
CA PRO A 33 8.09 8.91 5.83
C PRO A 33 9.03 7.70 5.96
N ASN A 34 10.30 7.91 6.30
CA ASN A 34 11.33 6.86 6.33
C ASN A 34 12.21 6.97 7.59
N PRO A 35 11.65 6.79 8.80
CA PRO A 35 12.43 6.80 10.04
C PRO A 35 13.44 5.63 10.06
N ASP A 36 14.54 5.78 10.81
CA ASP A 36 15.50 4.70 11.05
C ASP A 36 14.79 3.48 11.64
N THR A 37 15.21 2.26 11.27
CA THR A 37 14.53 0.99 11.63
C THR A 37 13.04 0.96 11.31
N PHE A 38 12.59 1.75 10.33
CA PHE A 38 11.17 1.92 10.03
C PHE A 38 10.33 2.29 11.27
N GLY A 39 10.93 2.95 12.26
CA GLY A 39 10.26 3.39 13.48
C GLY A 39 10.08 2.30 14.54
N LEU A 40 10.84 1.21 14.50
CA LEU A 40 10.84 0.23 15.59
C LEU A 40 11.34 0.88 16.89
N ILE A 41 10.57 0.76 17.98
CA ILE A 41 10.85 1.46 19.26
C ILE A 41 12.19 1.02 19.88
N ASP A 42 12.51 -0.28 19.81
CA ASP A 42 13.78 -0.84 20.29
C ASP A 42 14.88 -0.83 19.19
N GLY A 43 14.79 0.12 18.25
CA GLY A 43 15.59 0.21 17.03
C GLY A 43 17.12 0.22 17.22
N ASP A 44 17.56 0.71 18.37
CA ASP A 44 18.98 0.89 18.73
C ASP A 44 19.64 -0.36 19.35
N SER A 45 18.86 -1.42 19.63
CA SER A 45 19.40 -2.69 20.12
C SER A 45 20.27 -3.35 19.04
N LYS A 46 21.38 -3.99 19.44
CA LYS A 46 22.20 -4.81 18.53
C LYS A 46 21.43 -5.98 17.93
N THR A 47 20.39 -6.45 18.61
CA THR A 47 19.50 -7.55 18.21
C THR A 47 18.10 -7.06 17.83
N CYS A 48 17.95 -5.77 17.53
CA CYS A 48 16.71 -5.06 17.21
C CYS A 48 15.66 -5.89 16.41
N TRP A 49 15.99 -6.34 15.20
CA TRP A 49 15.06 -7.07 14.33
C TRP A 49 14.90 -8.52 14.77
N SER A 50 15.94 -9.14 15.33
CA SER A 50 15.89 -10.50 15.86
C SER A 50 14.99 -10.61 17.10
N ASP A 51 15.07 -9.64 18.01
CA ASP A 51 14.20 -9.54 19.19
C ASP A 51 12.76 -9.29 18.76
N PHE A 52 12.54 -8.40 17.79
CA PHE A 52 11.22 -8.19 17.20
C PHE A 52 10.63 -9.48 16.60
N LYS A 53 11.40 -10.20 15.77
CA LYS A 53 10.98 -11.49 15.20
C LYS A 53 10.65 -12.52 16.29
N ALA A 54 11.43 -12.57 17.37
CA ALA A 54 11.17 -13.46 18.49
C ALA A 54 9.85 -13.11 19.22
N LYS A 55 9.59 -11.82 19.46
CA LYS A 55 8.33 -11.33 20.05
C LYS A 55 7.13 -11.71 19.18
N ILE A 56 7.20 -11.48 17.86
CA ILE A 56 6.13 -11.85 16.93
C ILE A 56 5.93 -13.36 16.86
N THR A 57 7.00 -14.15 16.84
CA THR A 57 6.93 -15.61 16.83
C THR A 57 6.23 -16.13 18.08
N LYS A 58 6.55 -15.58 19.25
CA LYS A 58 5.89 -15.92 20.51
C LYS A 58 4.40 -15.58 20.48
N LEU A 59 4.03 -14.39 19.98
CA LEU A 59 2.63 -14.01 19.82
C LEU A 59 1.85 -15.01 18.95
N GLN A 60 2.43 -15.45 17.84
CA GLN A 60 1.78 -16.44 16.98
C GLN A 60 1.61 -17.81 17.66
N GLN A 61 2.59 -18.24 18.45
CA GLN A 61 2.54 -19.51 19.18
C GLN A 61 1.51 -19.49 20.32
N GLU A 62 1.35 -18.34 20.97
CA GLU A 62 0.44 -18.13 22.10
C GLU A 62 -0.94 -17.57 21.65
N ALA A 63 -1.18 -17.48 20.34
CA ALA A 63 -2.39 -16.88 19.79
C ALA A 63 -3.66 -17.65 20.23
N PRO A 64 -4.67 -16.96 20.78
CA PRO A 64 -5.97 -17.57 21.04
C PRO A 64 -6.59 -18.16 19.77
N ALA A 65 -7.46 -19.16 19.94
CA ALA A 65 -8.19 -19.74 18.82
C ALA A 65 -8.97 -18.66 18.06
N GLY A 66 -8.74 -18.56 16.74
CA GLY A 66 -9.37 -17.55 15.89
C GLY A 66 -8.56 -16.25 15.74
N THR A 67 -7.45 -16.07 16.45
CA THR A 67 -6.60 -14.89 16.38
C THR A 67 -5.39 -15.13 15.46
N LYS A 68 -5.00 -14.09 14.72
CA LYS A 68 -3.76 -14.05 13.94
C LYS A 68 -3.02 -12.75 14.25
N TYR A 69 -1.70 -12.83 14.37
CA TYR A 69 -0.84 -11.64 14.40
C TYR A 69 -0.14 -11.48 13.05
N ALA A 70 0.05 -10.24 12.61
CA ALA A 70 0.73 -9.94 11.36
C ALA A 70 1.50 -8.63 11.47
N VAL A 71 2.59 -8.56 10.72
CA VAL A 71 3.38 -7.35 10.54
C VAL A 71 3.07 -6.82 9.15
N CYS A 72 2.57 -5.59 9.09
CA CYS A 72 2.21 -4.92 7.84
C CYS A 72 3.05 -3.67 7.67
N TRP A 73 3.78 -3.60 6.57
CA TRP A 73 4.46 -2.41 6.09
C TRP A 73 3.49 -1.65 5.18
N PHE A 74 3.20 -0.40 5.50
CA PHE A 74 2.30 0.43 4.70
C PHE A 74 3.10 1.48 3.95
N GLY A 75 2.96 1.48 2.62
CA GLY A 75 3.42 2.54 1.74
C GLY A 75 2.30 3.50 1.39
N ARG A 76 2.64 4.78 1.24
CA ARG A 76 1.84 5.75 0.49
C ARG A 76 2.55 6.02 -0.81
N HIS A 77 1.81 6.15 -1.91
CA HIS A 77 2.40 6.57 -3.19
C HIS A 77 3.22 7.87 -3.05
N GLY A 78 4.25 8.02 -3.89
CA GLY A 78 4.96 9.29 -4.03
C GLY A 78 4.06 10.37 -4.64
N GLN A 79 4.54 11.61 -4.68
CA GLN A 79 3.79 12.73 -5.25
C GLN A 79 3.31 12.42 -6.69
N GLY A 80 1.99 12.44 -6.88
CA GLY A 80 1.35 12.39 -8.20
C GLY A 80 1.02 13.79 -8.71
N TRP A 81 0.70 13.89 -10.00
CA TRP A 81 0.31 15.17 -10.61
C TRP A 81 -0.95 15.78 -9.99
N HIS A 82 -1.87 14.97 -9.45
CA HIS A 82 -3.03 15.48 -8.70
C HIS A 82 -2.62 16.23 -7.42
N ASN A 83 -1.56 15.79 -6.72
CA ASN A 83 -1.06 16.51 -5.55
C ASN A 83 -0.48 17.88 -5.93
N VAL A 84 0.13 17.99 -7.11
CA VAL A 84 0.62 19.27 -7.63
C VAL A 84 -0.54 20.17 -8.03
N GLY A 85 -1.58 19.61 -8.66
CA GLY A 85 -2.81 20.31 -8.99
C GLY A 85 -3.50 20.87 -7.74
N GLU A 86 -3.74 20.03 -6.73
CA GLU A 86 -4.33 20.46 -5.46
C GLU A 86 -3.48 21.55 -4.79
N ALA A 87 -2.15 21.39 -4.75
CA ALA A 87 -1.27 22.41 -4.18
C ALA A 87 -1.28 23.74 -4.96
N LYS A 88 -1.50 23.71 -6.28
CA LYS A 88 -1.56 24.90 -7.15
C LYS A 88 -2.83 25.71 -6.91
N TYR A 89 -3.97 25.04 -6.73
CA TYR A 89 -5.29 25.69 -6.64
C TYR A 89 -5.82 25.82 -5.22
N GLY A 90 -5.26 25.05 -4.27
CA GLY A 90 -5.78 24.92 -2.92
C GLY A 90 -6.98 23.99 -2.86
N THR A 91 -7.15 23.29 -1.73
CA THR A 91 -8.16 22.24 -1.53
C THR A 91 -9.59 22.70 -1.83
N GLU A 92 -9.97 23.93 -1.46
CA GLU A 92 -11.34 24.43 -1.70
C GLU A 92 -11.66 24.56 -3.21
N GLU A 93 -10.78 25.18 -3.99
CA GLU A 93 -11.00 25.31 -5.44
C GLU A 93 -10.77 23.98 -6.18
N TRP A 94 -9.87 23.15 -5.64
CA TRP A 94 -9.63 21.80 -6.14
C TRP A 94 -10.90 20.97 -6.09
N ASP A 95 -11.49 20.80 -4.90
CA ASP A 95 -12.69 20.00 -4.68
C ASP A 95 -13.90 20.56 -5.42
N ALA A 96 -14.03 21.90 -5.51
CA ALA A 96 -15.18 22.53 -6.16
C ALA A 96 -15.14 22.47 -7.70
N LYS A 97 -13.98 22.25 -8.30
CA LYS A 97 -13.81 22.41 -9.76
C LYS A 97 -12.71 21.55 -10.36
N TRP A 98 -11.46 21.73 -9.92
CA TRP A 98 -10.31 21.22 -10.69
C TRP A 98 -10.19 19.70 -10.62
N SER A 99 -10.57 19.10 -9.50
CA SER A 99 -10.60 17.65 -9.34
C SER A 99 -11.62 16.97 -10.27
N LEU A 100 -12.67 17.69 -10.69
CA LEU A 100 -13.71 17.23 -11.61
C LEU A 100 -13.28 17.27 -13.09
N LEU A 101 -12.07 17.79 -13.36
CA LEU A 101 -11.47 17.89 -14.69
C LEU A 101 -10.21 17.00 -14.75
N ASP A 102 -9.77 16.67 -15.96
CA ASP A 102 -8.56 15.86 -16.16
C ASP A 102 -7.24 16.66 -16.06
N GLY A 103 -7.33 18.00 -16.04
CA GLY A 103 -6.19 18.90 -16.05
C GLY A 103 -6.57 20.36 -16.28
N ASP A 104 -5.57 21.23 -16.30
CA ASP A 104 -5.69 22.67 -16.62
C ASP A 104 -5.11 23.08 -17.98
N GLY A 105 -4.61 22.10 -18.75
CA GLY A 105 -3.90 22.32 -20.01
C GLY A 105 -2.37 22.47 -19.88
N GLU A 106 -1.86 22.60 -18.66
CA GLU A 106 -0.43 22.56 -18.33
C GLU A 106 -0.07 21.26 -17.60
N ILE A 107 -0.94 20.82 -16.69
CA ILE A 107 -0.81 19.62 -15.88
C ILE A 107 -2.01 18.72 -16.16
N THR A 108 -1.75 17.43 -16.34
CA THR A 108 -2.78 16.38 -16.41
C THR A 108 -2.73 15.59 -15.12
N TRP A 109 -3.87 15.51 -14.42
CA TRP A 109 -4.02 14.77 -13.17
C TRP A 109 -5.14 13.74 -13.21
N GLY A 110 -5.84 13.59 -14.33
CA GLY A 110 -6.88 12.58 -14.50
C GLY A 110 -6.99 12.09 -15.95
N PRO A 111 -7.54 10.88 -16.16
CA PRO A 111 -7.70 9.84 -15.14
C PRO A 111 -6.34 9.26 -14.70
N ASP A 112 -6.32 8.61 -13.53
CA ASP A 112 -5.18 7.86 -12.96
C ASP A 112 -3.79 8.53 -13.13
N PRO A 113 -3.52 9.61 -12.40
CA PRO A 113 -2.30 10.40 -12.56
C PRO A 113 -1.03 9.60 -12.27
N GLU A 114 -0.03 9.79 -13.13
CA GLU A 114 1.32 9.30 -12.92
C GLU A 114 2.04 10.04 -11.78
N LEU A 115 3.13 9.43 -11.29
CA LEU A 115 4.08 10.10 -10.39
C LEU A 115 4.80 11.23 -11.12
N THR A 116 5.03 12.33 -10.39
CA THR A 116 5.98 13.36 -10.82
C THR A 116 7.41 12.85 -10.67
N ASP A 117 8.39 13.59 -11.19
CA ASP A 117 9.80 13.27 -10.94
C ASP A 117 10.15 13.32 -9.44
N LEU A 118 9.51 14.21 -8.68
CA LEU A 118 9.63 14.22 -7.22
C LEU A 118 9.02 12.95 -6.60
N GLY A 119 7.85 12.50 -7.08
CA GLY A 119 7.25 11.25 -6.61
C GLY A 119 8.13 10.04 -6.86
N LYS A 120 8.77 9.96 -8.03
CA LYS A 120 9.76 8.92 -8.35
C LYS A 120 10.98 8.99 -7.42
N GLN A 121 11.48 10.19 -7.13
CA GLN A 121 12.56 10.37 -6.16
C GLN A 121 12.16 9.93 -4.74
N GLN A 122 10.92 10.18 -4.31
CA GLN A 122 10.41 9.71 -3.02
C GLN A 122 10.34 8.19 -2.96
N ALA A 123 9.90 7.53 -4.03
CA ALA A 123 9.94 6.07 -4.14
C ALA A 123 11.38 5.53 -4.08
N SER A 124 12.32 6.18 -4.78
CA SER A 124 13.75 5.83 -4.70
C SER A 124 14.34 6.05 -3.30
N GLN A 125 13.88 7.04 -2.55
CA GLN A 125 14.30 7.21 -1.15
C GLN A 125 13.84 6.04 -0.29
N ALA A 126 12.60 5.58 -0.46
CA ALA A 126 12.11 4.37 0.23
C ALA A 126 12.93 3.13 -0.14
N HIS A 127 13.30 2.98 -1.43
CA HIS A 127 14.19 1.92 -1.89
C HIS A 127 15.55 1.95 -1.16
N GLU A 128 16.19 3.12 -1.06
CA GLU A 128 17.46 3.26 -0.36
C GLU A 128 17.33 3.01 1.15
N THR A 129 16.20 3.37 1.77
CA THR A 129 15.91 3.01 3.16
C THR A 129 15.84 1.50 3.34
N TRP A 130 15.15 0.76 2.45
CA TRP A 130 15.14 -0.71 2.49
C TRP A 130 16.55 -1.29 2.34
N LYS A 131 17.35 -0.83 1.39
CA LYS A 131 18.73 -1.30 1.22
C LYS A 131 19.60 -1.03 2.44
N LYS A 132 19.46 0.16 3.05
CA LYS A 132 20.17 0.51 4.29
C LYS A 132 19.82 -0.47 5.42
N GLU A 133 18.54 -0.74 5.63
CA GLU A 133 18.08 -1.62 6.71
C GLU A 133 18.41 -3.10 6.45
N LEU A 134 18.45 -3.53 5.18
CA LEU A 134 18.87 -4.88 4.79
C LEU A 134 20.39 -5.11 4.90
N ALA A 135 21.19 -4.05 4.83
CA ALA A 135 22.64 -4.12 4.96
C ALA A 135 23.13 -4.14 6.42
N ARG A 136 22.24 -4.06 7.41
CA ARG A 136 22.57 -4.14 8.83
C ARG A 136 23.04 -5.55 9.21
N GLU A 137 23.82 -5.64 10.29
CA GLU A 137 24.24 -6.94 10.87
C GLU A 137 23.03 -7.79 11.29
N ASP A 138 22.02 -7.15 11.89
CA ASP A 138 20.71 -7.72 12.13
C ASP A 138 19.71 -7.05 11.17
N PRO A 139 19.38 -7.67 10.03
CA PRO A 139 18.59 -7.03 8.98
C PRO A 139 17.07 -7.10 9.24
N VAL A 140 16.36 -6.11 8.70
CA VAL A 140 14.90 -6.05 8.69
C VAL A 140 14.28 -7.29 8.04
N PRO A 141 13.18 -7.85 8.59
CA PRO A 141 12.45 -8.91 7.90
C PRO A 141 11.76 -8.37 6.64
N LEU A 142 12.01 -9.02 5.51
CA LEU A 142 11.37 -8.69 4.25
C LEU A 142 9.88 -9.08 4.23
N PRO A 143 9.02 -8.28 3.57
CA PRO A 143 7.72 -8.72 3.13
C PRO A 143 7.81 -10.03 2.31
N THR A 144 6.84 -10.91 2.51
CA THR A 144 6.69 -12.17 1.76
C THR A 144 5.66 -12.07 0.64
N VAL A 145 4.77 -11.07 0.73
CA VAL A 145 3.74 -10.75 -0.25
C VAL A 145 3.65 -9.22 -0.34
N LEU A 146 3.45 -8.72 -1.56
CA LEU A 146 3.31 -7.31 -1.89
C LEU A 146 1.92 -7.06 -2.47
N PHE A 147 1.17 -6.13 -1.90
CA PHE A 147 -0.15 -5.72 -2.38
C PHE A 147 -0.12 -4.28 -2.87
N SER A 148 -0.83 -4.01 -3.96
CA SER A 148 -0.91 -2.69 -4.57
C SER A 148 -2.33 -2.27 -4.87
N SER A 149 -2.61 -0.98 -4.64
CA SER A 149 -3.71 -0.26 -5.28
C SER A 149 -3.63 -0.38 -6.82
N PRO A 150 -4.76 -0.35 -7.54
CA PRO A 150 -4.77 -0.41 -9.00
C PRO A 150 -4.27 0.88 -9.67
N PHE A 151 -4.04 1.96 -8.93
CA PHE A 151 -3.59 3.23 -9.48
C PHE A 151 -2.11 3.23 -9.85
N SER A 152 -1.79 3.86 -10.98
CA SER A 152 -0.44 3.90 -11.56
C SER A 152 0.59 4.50 -10.60
N ARG A 153 0.21 5.53 -9.83
CA ARG A 153 1.07 6.14 -8.80
C ARG A 153 1.49 5.16 -7.70
N ALA A 154 0.60 4.29 -7.26
CA ALA A 154 0.87 3.31 -6.22
C ALA A 154 1.70 2.14 -6.76
N ALA A 155 1.31 1.61 -7.93
CA ALA A 155 2.02 0.54 -8.61
C ALA A 155 3.48 0.94 -8.93
N LEU A 156 3.70 2.13 -9.50
CA LEU A 156 5.05 2.63 -9.78
C LEU A 156 5.88 2.87 -8.51
N THR A 157 5.26 3.38 -7.44
CA THR A 157 5.96 3.59 -6.17
C THR A 157 6.47 2.26 -5.62
N LEU A 158 5.62 1.22 -5.59
CA LEU A 158 6.01 -0.12 -5.16
C LEU A 158 7.10 -0.70 -6.05
N ASP A 159 6.94 -0.59 -7.37
CA ASP A 159 7.87 -1.12 -8.36
C ASP A 159 9.27 -0.55 -8.17
N ILE A 160 9.39 0.78 -8.05
CA ILE A 160 10.65 1.47 -7.77
C ILE A 160 11.19 1.05 -6.39
N THR A 161 10.34 1.02 -5.37
CA THR A 161 10.76 0.70 -3.99
C THR A 161 11.42 -0.67 -3.90
N PHE A 162 10.90 -1.67 -4.60
CA PHE A 162 11.33 -3.06 -4.45
C PHE A 162 12.14 -3.64 -5.61
N SER A 163 12.41 -2.86 -6.68
CA SER A 163 13.19 -3.32 -7.82
C SER A 163 14.59 -3.79 -7.40
N GLY A 164 14.92 -5.05 -7.67
CA GLY A 164 16.18 -5.67 -7.26
C GLY A 164 16.29 -6.01 -5.77
N ILE A 165 15.20 -5.85 -4.99
CA ILE A 165 15.09 -6.28 -3.59
C ILE A 165 14.09 -7.43 -3.48
N LEU A 166 12.87 -7.20 -3.96
CA LEU A 166 11.78 -8.19 -3.97
C LEU A 166 11.14 -8.32 -5.35
N THR A 167 11.21 -7.32 -6.22
CA THR A 167 10.72 -7.39 -7.62
C THR A 167 11.91 -7.36 -8.58
N HIS A 168 11.73 -7.75 -9.85
CA HIS A 168 12.76 -7.67 -10.90
C HIS A 168 14.11 -8.33 -10.54
N MET A 169 14.08 -9.41 -9.76
CA MET A 169 15.29 -10.13 -9.35
C MET A 169 15.95 -10.82 -10.54
N LYS A 170 17.27 -10.70 -10.66
CA LYS A 170 18.05 -11.21 -11.82
C LYS A 170 17.99 -12.73 -12.00
N ASP A 171 17.73 -13.46 -10.92
CA ASP A 171 17.62 -14.92 -10.90
C ASP A 171 16.18 -15.42 -11.17
N GLY A 172 15.24 -14.50 -11.43
CA GLY A 172 13.84 -14.84 -11.68
C GLY A 172 13.04 -15.16 -10.41
N THR A 173 13.60 -14.93 -9.21
CA THR A 173 12.91 -15.19 -7.93
C THR A 173 12.07 -14.02 -7.41
N GLY A 174 11.89 -12.98 -8.23
CA GLY A 174 11.13 -11.79 -7.86
C GLY A 174 9.68 -12.12 -7.52
N LEU A 175 9.17 -11.52 -6.45
CA LEU A 175 7.76 -11.48 -6.13
C LEU A 175 7.00 -10.73 -7.22
N ARG A 176 5.80 -11.22 -7.51
CA ARG A 176 4.82 -10.58 -8.37
C ARG A 176 3.82 -9.84 -7.48
N PRO A 177 3.80 -8.49 -7.46
CA PRO A 177 2.87 -7.76 -6.63
C PRO A 177 1.41 -8.03 -7.02
N TYR A 178 0.53 -8.04 -6.04
CA TYR A 178 -0.88 -8.38 -6.21
C TYR A 178 -1.76 -7.13 -6.18
N ILE A 179 -2.39 -6.82 -7.30
CA ILE A 179 -3.28 -5.68 -7.47
C ILE A 179 -4.67 -6.04 -6.95
N MET A 180 -5.16 -5.23 -6.00
CA MET A 180 -6.49 -5.39 -5.42
C MET A 180 -7.29 -4.10 -5.57
N GLU A 181 -8.48 -4.20 -6.15
CA GLU A 181 -9.34 -3.07 -6.50
C GLU A 181 -9.69 -2.24 -5.26
N ASN A 182 -9.94 -2.91 -4.14
CA ASN A 182 -10.36 -2.29 -2.89
C ASN A 182 -9.21 -1.65 -2.08
N LEU A 183 -7.96 -1.71 -2.56
CA LEU A 183 -6.84 -0.94 -2.00
C LEU A 183 -6.69 0.46 -2.62
N ARG A 184 -7.57 0.83 -3.56
CA ARG A 184 -7.64 2.18 -4.14
C ARG A 184 -7.87 3.25 -3.07
N GLU A 185 -7.44 4.47 -3.36
CA GLU A 185 -7.76 5.65 -2.55
C GLU A 185 -9.27 5.98 -2.56
N MET A 186 -9.66 7.12 -1.99
CA MET A 186 -11.07 7.55 -1.98
C MET A 186 -11.59 7.61 -3.42
N ASN A 187 -12.77 7.03 -3.68
CA ASN A 187 -13.29 6.83 -5.04
C ASN A 187 -14.42 7.82 -5.38
N GLY A 188 -14.56 8.10 -6.68
CA GLY A 188 -15.66 8.88 -7.25
C GLY A 188 -15.46 10.40 -7.24
N GLU A 189 -16.31 11.10 -7.99
CA GLU A 189 -16.29 12.54 -8.35
C GLU A 189 -14.98 13.00 -9.03
N HIS A 190 -13.87 12.90 -8.31
CA HIS A 190 -12.56 13.34 -8.76
C HIS A 190 -12.03 12.43 -9.87
N THR A 191 -11.59 13.00 -10.98
CA THR A 191 -11.09 12.27 -12.16
C THR A 191 -9.81 11.49 -11.86
N CYS A 192 -8.98 11.98 -10.93
CA CYS A 192 -7.77 11.28 -10.47
C CYS A 192 -8.06 9.92 -9.83
N ASP A 193 -9.30 9.71 -9.37
CA ASP A 193 -9.75 8.50 -8.70
C ASP A 193 -10.42 7.51 -9.65
N LYS A 194 -10.36 7.79 -10.95
CA LYS A 194 -10.74 6.85 -12.00
C LYS A 194 -9.50 6.10 -12.48
N ARG A 195 -9.45 4.79 -12.27
CA ARG A 195 -8.27 3.98 -12.65
C ARG A 195 -8.20 3.76 -14.17
N ASN A 196 -7.00 3.47 -14.65
CA ASN A 196 -6.80 2.98 -16.00
C ASN A 196 -7.49 1.61 -16.23
N PRO A 197 -7.81 1.25 -17.49
CA PRO A 197 -8.26 -0.10 -17.82
C PRO A 197 -7.23 -1.16 -17.45
N LYS A 198 -7.69 -2.36 -17.11
CA LYS A 198 -6.84 -3.48 -16.71
C LYS A 198 -5.75 -3.78 -17.74
N SER A 199 -6.08 -3.76 -19.03
CA SER A 199 -5.11 -3.97 -20.11
C SER A 199 -3.97 -2.95 -20.08
N ARG A 200 -4.28 -1.68 -19.80
CA ARG A 200 -3.28 -0.62 -19.68
C ARG A 200 -2.41 -0.80 -18.44
N ILE A 201 -3.01 -1.16 -17.30
CA ILE A 201 -2.25 -1.46 -16.07
C ILE A 201 -1.31 -2.64 -16.31
N HIS A 202 -1.77 -3.70 -16.98
CA HIS A 202 -0.95 -4.87 -17.29
C HIS A 202 0.18 -4.56 -18.27
N GLU A 203 -0.05 -3.68 -19.26
CA GLU A 203 0.99 -3.21 -20.17
C GLU A 203 2.11 -2.47 -19.42
N MET A 204 1.75 -1.63 -18.44
CA MET A 204 2.72 -0.87 -17.63
C MET A 204 3.44 -1.76 -16.61
N TYR A 205 2.73 -2.74 -16.03
CA TYR A 205 3.23 -3.60 -14.95
C TYR A 205 2.97 -5.09 -15.27
N PRO A 206 3.67 -5.68 -16.26
CA PRO A 206 3.41 -7.05 -16.71
C PRO A 206 3.71 -8.11 -15.64
N GLU A 207 4.56 -7.76 -14.68
CA GLU A 207 4.95 -8.62 -13.57
C GLU A 207 4.00 -8.55 -12.36
N PHE A 208 2.92 -7.77 -12.45
CA PHE A 208 1.91 -7.67 -11.40
C PHE A 208 0.74 -8.61 -11.74
N ASP A 209 0.23 -9.28 -10.72
CA ASP A 209 -0.93 -10.16 -10.82
C ASP A 209 -2.18 -9.43 -10.31
N PHE A 210 -3.33 -9.72 -10.90
CA PHE A 210 -4.61 -9.11 -10.51
C PHE A 210 -5.43 -10.07 -9.65
N GLU A 211 -6.24 -9.51 -8.76
CA GLU A 211 -7.25 -10.28 -8.06
C GLU A 211 -8.28 -10.93 -9.00
N PRO A 212 -8.90 -12.05 -8.58
CA PRO A 212 -9.85 -12.75 -9.43
C PRO A 212 -11.10 -11.89 -9.62
N GLY A 213 -11.55 -11.77 -10.87
CA GLY A 213 -12.72 -10.95 -11.20
C GLY A 213 -12.41 -9.47 -11.43
N PHE A 214 -11.14 -9.04 -11.38
CA PHE A 214 -10.76 -7.66 -11.73
C PHE A 214 -11.23 -7.29 -13.14
N THR A 215 -12.09 -6.27 -13.21
CA THR A 215 -12.80 -5.83 -14.43
C THR A 215 -11.88 -5.05 -15.37
N GLU A 216 -12.18 -5.06 -16.67
CA GLU A 216 -11.39 -4.29 -17.64
C GLU A 216 -11.50 -2.79 -17.34
N GLU A 217 -12.71 -2.24 -17.42
CA GLU A 217 -13.00 -0.84 -17.12
C GLU A 217 -13.18 -0.60 -15.62
N ASP A 218 -13.02 0.65 -15.19
CA ASP A 218 -13.35 1.09 -13.83
C ASP A 218 -14.86 1.24 -13.67
N GLU A 219 -15.52 0.16 -13.22
CA GLU A 219 -16.96 0.12 -12.99
C GLU A 219 -17.36 0.76 -11.65
N LEU A 220 -16.40 1.06 -10.77
CA LEU A 220 -16.64 1.58 -9.42
C LEU A 220 -16.62 3.10 -9.37
N TRP A 221 -15.87 3.77 -10.24
CA TRP A 221 -15.82 5.22 -10.28
C TRP A 221 -17.13 5.81 -10.84
N THR A 222 -17.68 6.81 -10.15
CA THR A 222 -18.87 7.54 -10.60
C THR A 222 -18.64 9.04 -10.50
N PRO A 223 -19.16 9.86 -11.42
CA PRO A 223 -18.97 11.30 -11.41
C PRO A 223 -19.84 12.04 -10.38
N ASP A 224 -20.80 11.34 -9.75
CA ASP A 224 -21.88 11.92 -8.95
C ASP A 224 -21.89 11.46 -7.48
N HIS A 225 -20.92 10.66 -7.05
CA HIS A 225 -20.76 10.23 -5.67
C HIS A 225 -19.30 10.12 -5.25
N ARG A 226 -18.87 10.98 -4.31
CA ARG A 226 -17.64 10.81 -3.55
C ARG A 226 -17.83 9.84 -2.40
N GLU A 227 -16.94 8.87 -2.26
CA GLU A 227 -16.96 7.96 -1.11
C GLU A 227 -16.87 8.72 0.23
N THR A 228 -17.73 8.34 1.15
CA THR A 228 -17.65 8.73 2.56
C THR A 228 -16.59 7.91 3.29
N VAL A 229 -16.10 8.41 4.43
CA VAL A 229 -15.16 7.68 5.29
C VAL A 229 -15.69 6.28 5.67
N LEU A 230 -17.00 6.15 5.92
CA LEU A 230 -17.61 4.85 6.25
C LEU A 230 -17.58 3.87 5.07
N GLU A 231 -17.74 4.35 3.84
CA GLU A 231 -17.65 3.52 2.64
C GLU A 231 -16.22 3.06 2.40
N ILE A 232 -15.24 3.96 2.58
CA ILE A 232 -13.81 3.62 2.53
C ILE A 232 -13.49 2.54 3.57
N ASP A 233 -13.89 2.74 4.83
CA ASP A 233 -13.67 1.78 5.91
C ASP A 233 -14.29 0.41 5.58
N THR A 234 -15.51 0.41 5.05
CA THR A 234 -16.21 -0.83 4.66
C THR A 234 -15.46 -1.54 3.53
N ARG A 235 -15.06 -0.81 2.49
CA ARG A 235 -14.35 -1.36 1.33
C ARG A 235 -12.94 -1.86 1.68
N LEU A 236 -12.16 -1.08 2.44
CA LEU A 236 -10.85 -1.49 2.92
C LEU A 236 -10.96 -2.71 3.83
N LYS A 237 -11.99 -2.79 4.67
CA LYS A 237 -12.24 -3.99 5.47
C LYS A 237 -12.45 -5.22 4.59
N LEU A 238 -13.16 -5.12 3.48
CA LEU A 238 -13.31 -6.24 2.53
C LEU A 238 -11.97 -6.65 1.92
N ALA A 239 -11.12 -5.69 1.55
CA ALA A 239 -9.76 -5.99 1.06
C ALA A 239 -8.94 -6.74 2.11
N LEU A 240 -8.94 -6.24 3.36
CA LEU A 240 -8.23 -6.89 4.46
C LEU A 240 -8.83 -8.28 4.75
N ASP A 241 -10.15 -8.44 4.73
CA ASP A 241 -10.79 -9.73 4.98
C ASP A 241 -10.36 -10.76 3.94
N GLU A 242 -10.26 -10.37 2.67
CA GLU A 242 -9.77 -11.24 1.60
C GLU A 242 -8.28 -11.57 1.76
N ILE A 243 -7.45 -10.57 2.05
CA ILE A 243 -6.02 -10.76 2.33
C ILE A 243 -5.84 -11.79 3.46
N PHE A 244 -6.45 -11.56 4.62
CA PHE A 244 -6.28 -12.38 5.81
C PHE A 244 -7.06 -13.70 5.78
N GLY A 245 -8.10 -13.80 4.95
CA GLY A 245 -8.97 -14.96 4.81
C GLY A 245 -8.50 -15.96 3.76
N SER A 246 -8.05 -15.45 2.62
CA SER A 246 -7.95 -16.21 1.37
C SER A 246 -6.58 -16.13 0.70
N VAL A 247 -5.91 -14.98 0.74
CA VAL A 247 -4.66 -14.78 -0.01
C VAL A 247 -3.44 -15.28 0.76
N LEU A 248 -3.45 -15.14 2.09
CA LEU A 248 -2.27 -15.41 2.90
C LEU A 248 -2.18 -16.86 3.39
N SER A 249 -0.97 -17.40 3.31
CA SER A 249 -0.58 -18.63 3.98
C SER A 249 -0.43 -18.40 5.50
N LYS A 250 -0.47 -19.47 6.29
CA LYS A 250 -0.19 -19.41 7.75
C LYS A 250 1.23 -18.92 8.07
N ASN A 251 2.14 -18.98 7.11
CA ASN A 251 3.55 -18.60 7.29
C ASN A 251 3.84 -17.16 6.87
N ASP A 252 2.85 -16.44 6.32
CA ASP A 252 3.04 -15.07 5.83
C ASP A 252 2.92 -14.10 7.00
N ILE A 253 4.06 -13.80 7.62
CA ILE A 253 4.14 -12.95 8.81
C ILE A 253 4.29 -11.47 8.43
N CYS A 254 5.17 -11.17 7.47
CA CYS A 254 5.47 -9.81 7.01
C CYS A 254 4.89 -9.55 5.63
N LYS A 255 4.16 -8.44 5.45
CA LYS A 255 3.49 -8.06 4.20
C LYS A 255 3.71 -6.58 3.91
N TYR A 256 3.64 -6.20 2.65
CA TYR A 256 3.63 -4.80 2.25
C TYR A 256 2.32 -4.48 1.54
N LEU A 257 1.71 -3.35 1.89
CA LEU A 257 0.52 -2.82 1.23
C LEU A 257 0.79 -1.37 0.85
N ILE A 258 0.46 -0.99 -0.37
CA ILE A 258 0.50 0.41 -0.82
C ILE A 258 -0.86 0.86 -1.34
N SER A 259 -1.21 2.10 -1.00
CA SER A 259 -2.28 2.86 -1.61
C SER A 259 -1.75 4.09 -2.33
#